data_AF-A0A7J8STX9-F1
#
_entry.id   AF-A0A7J8STX9-F1
#
_cell.length_a   1.000
_cell.length_b   1.000
_cell.length_c   1.000
_cell.angle_alpha   90.00
_cell.angle_beta   90.00
_cell.angle_gamma   90.00
#
_symmetry.space_group_name_H-M   'P 1'
#
loop_
_entity.id
_entity.type
_entity.pdbx_description
1 polymer ?
#
loop_
_entity_poly.entity_id
_entity_poly.type
_entity_poly.pdbx_seq_one_letter_code
_entity_poly.pdbx_strand_id
1 'polypeptide(L)' 'MNEIAACGGVLRNDKGVVSALFSGRCAMEGGGGLEMAVLMTIKVAAEMVIKLI' A
#
# COMPACT_ATOMS: atom_id res chain seq x y z
N MET A 1 6.80 -19.76 13.01
CA MET A 1 7.45 -18.46 12.75
C MET A 1 6.58 -17.80 11.68
N ASN A 2 5.79 -16.76 12.01
CA ASN A 2 4.92 -16.10 11.02
C ASN A 2 5.77 -15.07 10.28
N GLU A 3 6.33 -15.47 9.14
CA GLU A 3 7.16 -14.62 8.30
C GLU A 3 6.32 -13.53 7.63
N ILE A 4 6.34 -12.34 8.25
CA ILE A 4 5.72 -11.15 7.69
C ILE A 4 6.63 -10.67 6.57
N ALA A 5 6.28 -10.99 5.32
CA ALA A 5 6.94 -10.42 4.16
C ALA A 5 6.66 -8.91 4.10
N ALA A 6 7.70 -8.09 4.08
CA ALA A 6 7.62 -6.65 3.88
C ALA A 6 7.94 -6.31 2.42
N CYS A 7 7.10 -5.51 1.79
CA CYS A 7 7.23 -5.03 0.42
C CYS A 7 7.57 -3.55 0.46
N GLY A 8 8.54 -3.13 -0.35
CA GLY A 8 8.86 -1.72 -0.54
C GLY A 8 9.01 -1.40 -2.02
N GLY A 9 8.80 -0.15 -2.39
CA GLY A 9 8.93 0.30 -3.77
C GLY A 9 9.17 1.80 -3.89
N VAL A 10 9.74 2.17 -5.04
CA VAL A 10 10.04 3.55 -5.41
C VAL A 10 9.18 3.91 -6.62
N LEU A 11 8.29 4.90 -6.46
CA LEU A 11 7.56 5.49 -7.57
C LEU A 11 8.41 6.59 -8.20
N ARG A 12 8.73 6.42 -9.48
CA ARG A 12 9.42 7.42 -10.30
C ARG A 12 8.49 7.91 -11.40
N ASN A 13 8.64 9.17 -11.79
CA ASN A 13 7.98 9.69 -12.98
C ASN A 13 8.69 9.25 -14.27
N ASP A 14 8.15 9.65 -15.43
CA ASP A 14 8.69 9.38 -16.77
C ASP A 14 10.11 9.93 -16.98
N LYS A 15 10.51 10.92 -16.17
CA LYS A 15 11.83 11.55 -16.18
C LYS A 15 12.81 10.89 -15.20
N GLY A 16 12.40 9.82 -14.52
CA GLY A 16 13.21 9.10 -13.54
C GLY A 16 13.35 9.78 -12.18
N VAL A 17 12.64 10.88 -11.92
CA VAL A 17 12.62 11.57 -10.61
C VAL A 17 11.73 10.79 -9.65
N VAL A 18 12.23 10.57 -8.43
CA VAL A 18 11.49 9.88 -7.37
C VAL A 18 10.35 10.77 -6.86
N SER A 19 9.11 10.28 -6.96
CA SER A 19 7.91 10.99 -6.52
C SER A 19 7.38 10.48 -5.18
N ALA A 20 7.56 9.20 -4.87
CA ALA A 20 7.17 8.63 -3.58
C ALA A 20 7.94 7.34 -3.27
N LEU A 21 8.12 7.06 -1.98
CA LEU A 21 8.56 5.76 -1.45
C LEU A 21 7.37 5.13 -0.74
N PHE A 22 7.15 3.83 -0.94
CA PHE A 22 6.16 3.09 -0.16
C PHE A 22 6.77 1.85 0.48
N SER A 23 6.27 1.50 1.65
CA SER A 23 6.60 0.29 2.39
C SER A 23 5.32 -0.25 3.02
N GLY A 24 5.09 -1.54 2.92
CA GLY A 24 3.88 -2.19 3.41
C GLY A 24 4.09 -3.69 3.65
N ARG A 25 3.14 -4.34 4.30
CA ARG A 25 3.15 -5.80 4.39
C ARG A 25 2.78 -6.38 3.04
N CYS A 26 3.61 -7.24 2.48
CA CYS A 26 3.23 -8.04 1.32
C CYS A 26 2.10 -8.98 1.76
N ALA A 27 1.03 -9.03 0.98
CA ALA A 27 0.06 -10.09 1.14
C ALA A 27 0.67 -11.38 0.57
N MET A 28 1.03 -12.32 1.44
CA MET A 28 1.58 -13.62 1.03
C MET A 28 0.47 -14.48 0.40
N GLU A 29 0.86 -15.28 -0.59
CA GLU A 29 0.02 -15.99 -1.56
C GLU A 29 -1.20 -16.69 -0.96
N GLY A 30 -2.38 -16.38 -1.51
CA GLY A 30 -3.64 -17.00 -1.13
C GLY A 30 -4.87 -16.19 -1.52
N GLY A 31 -4.97 -15.72 -2.77
CA GLY A 31 -6.20 -15.27 -3.45
C GLY A 31 -6.99 -14.06 -2.92
N GLY A 32 -6.93 -13.72 -1.63
CA GLY A 32 -7.72 -12.65 -0.99
C GLY A 32 -6.90 -11.52 -0.37
N GLY A 33 -5.58 -11.62 -0.41
CA GLY A 33 -4.69 -10.68 0.29
C GLY A 33 -4.51 -9.32 -0.40
N LEU A 34 -4.47 -9.29 -1.74
CA LEU A 34 -4.38 -8.05 -2.51
C LEU A 34 -5.66 -7.23 -2.41
N GLU A 35 -6.82 -7.90 -2.53
CA GLU A 35 -8.14 -7.29 -2.42
C GLU A 35 -8.35 -6.66 -1.03
N MET A 36 -7.99 -7.39 0.04
CA MET A 36 -8.07 -6.91 1.41
C MET A 36 -7.13 -5.72 1.67
N ALA A 37 -5.92 -5.71 1.08
CA ALA A 37 -4.97 -4.60 1.20
C ALA A 37 -5.47 -3.34 0.49
N VAL A 38 -6.04 -3.48 -0.71
CA VAL A 38 -6.63 -2.36 -1.47
C VAL A 38 -7.83 -1.79 -0.71
N LEU A 39 -8.74 -2.63 -0.23
CA LEU A 39 -9.92 -2.19 0.54
C LEU A 39 -9.53 -1.46 1.83
N MET A 40 -8.53 -1.94 2.57
CA MET A 40 -8.00 -1.26 3.75
C MET A 40 -7.38 0.10 3.41
N THR A 41 -6.64 0.18 2.29
CA THR A 41 -6.01 1.43 1.86
C THR A 41 -7.06 2.47 1.45
N ILE A 42 -8.10 2.06 0.72
CA ILE A 42 -9.23 2.91 0.35
C ILE A 42 -9.98 3.40 1.59
N LYS A 43 -10.24 2.50 2.55
CA LYS A 43 -10.89 2.85 3.82
C LYS A 43 -10.11 3.93 4.57
N VAL A 44 -8.80 3.74 4.76
CA VAL A 44 -7.95 4.69 5.47
C VAL A 44 -7.88 6.04 4.74
N ALA A 45 -7.77 6.03 3.41
CA ALA A 45 -7.80 7.26 2.62
C ALA A 45 -9.14 8.01 2.76
N ALA A 46 -10.27 7.29 2.71
CA ALA A 46 -11.59 7.88 2.88
C ALA A 46 -11.78 8.48 4.30
N GLU A 47 -11.32 7.79 5.34
CA GLU A 47 -11.35 8.32 6.72
C GLU A 47 -10.50 9.59 6.87
N MET A 48 -9.35 9.66 6.20
CA MET A 48 -8.52 10.86 6.22
C MET A 48 -9.21 12.04 5.51
N VAL A 49 -9.90 11.79 4.38
CA VAL A 49 -10.64 12.85 3.67
C VAL A 49 -11.84 13.35 4.49
N ILE A 50 -12.59 12.45 5.13
CA ILE A 50 -13.75 12.84 5.96
C ILE A 50 -13.31 13.67 7.17
N LYS A 51 -12.14 13.38 7.77
CA LYS A 51 -11.59 14.17 8.89
C LYS A 51 -11.06 15.55 8.49
N LEU A 52 -10.84 15.79 7.19
CA LEU A 52 -10.33 17.05 6.66
C LEU A 52 -11.46 18.02 6.24
N ILE A 53 -12.72 17.58 6.33
CA ILE A 53 -13.94 18.36 6.07
C ILE A 53 -14.56 18.75 7.40
#